data_AF-A0A432H9D4-F1
#
_entry.id   AF-A0A432H9D4-F1
#
_cell.length_a   1.000
_cell.length_b   1.000
_cell.length_c   1.000
_cell.angle_alpha   90.00
_cell.angle_beta   90.00
_cell.angle_gamma   90.00
#
_symmetry.space_group_name_H-M   'P 1'
#
loop_
_entity.id
_entity.type
_entity.pdbx_description
1 polymer ?
#
loop_
_entity_poly.entity_id
_entity_poly.type
_entity_poly.pdbx_seq_one_letter_code
_entity_poly.pdbx_strand_id
1 'polypeptide(L)'
;GSVLESHPPETNFPQPEETPEAEGTKSSEEKEVTDEGFKPDHVISDQTAYILTNILEDVVKRGTGWRAKALKRPCAGKTGTTSNFRDAWFMGYTPQILTGVWVGFDNEYSLGKRETGSRAACPIWTKYMQSALSGLPVREFDVPPGIVFVSIDPKTGLLARPGTPHAYLECFKEGTEPKKYADQEKGSAPIDFFQMDQ
;
A
#
# COMPACT_ATOMS: atom_id res chain seq x y z
N GLY A 1 37.48 -67.21 47.63
CA GLY A 1 36.21 -66.73 47.07
C GLY A 1 36.25 -65.23 47.09
N SER A 2 36.11 -64.59 45.93
CA SER A 2 35.91 -63.14 45.80
C SER A 2 34.47 -62.76 46.16
N VAL A 3 34.20 -61.46 46.33
CA VAL A 3 33.01 -60.68 45.90
C VAL A 3 33.20 -59.26 46.49
N LEU A 4 33.65 -58.25 45.71
CA LEU A 4 32.96 -57.32 44.80
C LEU A 4 32.42 -56.05 45.50
N GLU A 5 33.07 -54.90 45.23
CA GLU A 5 32.44 -53.57 45.26
C GLU A 5 32.24 -53.10 43.81
N SER A 6 31.03 -52.65 43.49
CA SER A 6 30.62 -52.18 42.17
C SER A 6 30.86 -50.68 41.99
N HIS A 7 31.47 -50.27 40.87
CA HIS A 7 31.52 -48.88 40.41
C HIS A 7 30.45 -48.62 39.32
N PRO A 8 29.91 -47.39 39.20
CA PRO A 8 28.96 -47.03 38.14
C PRO A 8 29.67 -46.78 36.80
N PRO A 9 28.95 -46.84 35.65
CA PRO A 9 29.56 -46.68 34.33
C PRO A 9 29.81 -45.21 33.98
N GLU A 10 30.99 -44.91 33.44
CA GLU A 10 31.32 -43.62 32.83
C GLU A 10 30.69 -43.50 31.43
N THR A 11 30.02 -42.38 31.17
CA THR A 11 29.49 -42.02 29.85
C THR A 11 30.59 -41.40 28.98
N ASN A 12 30.91 -42.06 27.86
CA ASN A 12 31.89 -41.60 26.88
C ASN A 12 31.25 -40.61 25.90
N PHE A 13 31.68 -39.34 25.90
CA PHE A 13 31.34 -38.36 24.85
C PHE A 13 32.44 -38.36 23.78
N PRO A 14 32.10 -38.44 22.48
CA PRO A 14 33.10 -38.38 21.41
C PRO A 14 33.70 -36.97 21.31
N GLN A 15 35.04 -36.90 21.24
CA GLN A 15 35.80 -35.67 20.96
C GLN A 15 35.73 -35.36 19.45
N PRO A 16 35.69 -34.08 19.03
CA PRO A 16 35.65 -33.71 17.63
C PRO A 16 36.99 -34.03 16.93
N GLU A 17 36.91 -34.70 15.78
CA GLU A 17 38.06 -35.03 14.93
C GLU A 17 38.61 -33.76 14.24
N GLU A 18 39.94 -33.59 14.30
CA GLU A 18 40.67 -32.56 13.55
C GLU A 18 40.71 -32.93 12.05
N THR A 19 40.18 -32.06 11.20
CA THR A 19 40.26 -32.19 9.74
C THR A 19 41.64 -31.76 9.22
N PRO A 20 42.22 -32.47 8.24
CA PRO A 20 43.55 -32.16 7.72
C PRO A 20 43.56 -30.92 6.82
N GLU A 21 44.63 -30.14 6.91
CA GLU A 21 44.95 -28.99 6.06
C GLU A 21 45.11 -29.42 4.59
N ALA A 22 44.55 -28.63 3.66
CA ALA A 22 44.73 -28.80 2.22
C ALA A 22 45.53 -27.62 1.64
N GLU A 23 46.71 -27.93 1.08
CA GLU A 23 47.52 -27.01 0.27
C GLU A 23 46.83 -26.66 -1.06
N GLY A 24 47.04 -25.42 -1.52
CA GLY A 24 46.27 -24.77 -2.57
C GLY A 24 46.64 -25.06 -4.01
N THR A 25 45.73 -24.64 -4.90
CA THR A 25 45.85 -24.12 -6.30
C THR A 25 44.42 -24.19 -6.85
N LYS A 26 43.69 -23.14 -7.21
CA LYS A 26 43.94 -21.99 -8.09
C LYS A 26 42.88 -20.93 -7.76
N SER A 27 43.24 -19.65 -7.72
CA SER A 27 42.26 -18.57 -7.57
C SER A 27 41.33 -18.55 -8.79
N SER A 28 40.09 -18.99 -8.61
CA SER A 28 39.01 -18.59 -9.49
C SER A 28 38.80 -17.09 -9.27
N GLU A 29 39.01 -16.31 -10.31
CA GLU A 29 38.79 -14.87 -10.38
C GLU A 29 37.50 -14.49 -9.64
N GLU A 30 37.62 -13.70 -8.56
CA GLU A 30 36.49 -12.93 -8.05
C GLU A 30 36.06 -12.02 -9.18
N LYS A 31 34.96 -12.38 -9.86
CA LYS A 31 34.25 -11.43 -10.70
C LYS A 31 33.76 -10.34 -9.76
N GLU A 32 34.48 -9.22 -9.77
CA GLU A 32 34.00 -7.94 -9.30
C GLU A 32 32.61 -7.74 -9.91
N VAL A 33 31.58 -7.90 -9.07
CA VAL A 33 30.21 -7.61 -9.46
C VAL A 33 30.16 -6.09 -9.61
N THR A 34 30.42 -5.61 -10.81
CA THR A 34 30.21 -4.21 -11.15
C THR A 34 28.73 -3.92 -10.94
N ASP A 35 28.45 -3.01 -10.01
CA ASP A 35 27.15 -2.36 -9.87
C ASP A 35 26.87 -1.64 -11.19
N GLU A 36 26.31 -2.37 -12.16
CA GLU A 36 25.66 -1.82 -13.35
C GLU A 36 24.47 -1.03 -12.84
N GLY A 37 24.76 0.18 -12.32
CA GLY A 37 23.88 0.93 -11.45
C GLY A 37 22.44 0.93 -11.94
N PHE A 38 21.50 0.70 -11.02
CA PHE A 38 20.08 0.59 -11.31
C PHE A 38 19.60 1.74 -12.23
N LYS A 39 19.21 1.40 -13.46
CA LYS A 39 18.58 2.32 -14.40
C LYS A 39 17.07 2.13 -14.33
N PRO A 40 16.32 3.05 -13.70
CA PRO A 40 14.87 2.93 -13.65
C PRO A 40 14.27 3.14 -15.05
N ASP A 41 13.48 2.18 -15.49
CA ASP A 41 12.66 2.32 -16.69
C ASP A 41 11.32 2.99 -16.35
N HIS A 42 10.97 4.07 -17.06
CA HIS A 42 9.67 4.71 -16.93
C HIS A 42 8.63 3.94 -17.75
N VAL A 43 7.82 3.13 -17.07
CA VAL A 43 6.75 2.32 -17.70
C VAL A 43 5.49 3.16 -17.99
N ILE A 44 5.26 4.21 -17.20
CA ILE A 44 4.14 5.15 -17.34
C ILE A 44 4.62 6.58 -17.12
N SER A 45 3.85 7.57 -17.59
CA SER A 45 4.16 8.98 -17.34
C SER A 45 3.91 9.37 -15.89
N ASP A 46 4.63 10.36 -15.39
CA ASP A 46 4.48 10.86 -14.02
C ASP A 46 3.05 11.33 -13.73
N GLN A 47 2.40 12.00 -14.69
CA GLN A 47 0.99 12.41 -14.56
C GLN A 47 0.06 11.20 -14.39
N THR A 48 0.30 10.13 -15.15
CA THR A 48 -0.50 8.90 -15.05
C THR A 48 -0.27 8.23 -13.69
N ALA A 49 0.98 8.16 -13.23
CA ALA A 49 1.33 7.62 -11.93
C ALA A 49 0.69 8.41 -10.76
N TYR A 50 0.66 9.74 -10.87
CA TYR A 50 0.03 10.60 -9.87
C TYR A 50 -1.49 10.43 -9.84
N ILE A 51 -2.16 10.44 -11.00
CA ILE A 51 -3.61 10.21 -11.08
C ILE A 51 -3.98 8.85 -10.48
N LEU A 52 -3.22 7.79 -10.81
CA LEU A 52 -3.42 6.47 -10.20
C LEU A 52 -3.22 6.51 -8.69
N THR A 53 -2.20 7.21 -8.21
CA THR A 53 -1.96 7.38 -6.78
C THR A 53 -3.12 8.09 -6.10
N ASN A 54 -3.65 9.17 -6.69
CA ASN A 54 -4.79 9.91 -6.17
C ASN A 54 -6.05 9.02 -6.06
N ILE A 55 -6.33 8.22 -7.09
CA ILE A 55 -7.39 7.21 -7.08
C ILE A 55 -7.17 6.18 -5.95
N LEU A 56 -5.92 5.73 -5.75
CA LEU A 56 -5.58 4.74 -4.73
C LEU A 56 -5.55 5.31 -3.30
N GLU A 57 -5.29 6.61 -3.12
CA GLU A 57 -5.52 7.30 -1.86
C GLU A 57 -7.01 7.26 -1.51
N ASP A 58 -7.91 7.37 -2.49
CA ASP A 58 -9.35 7.33 -2.27
C ASP A 58 -9.87 5.96 -1.85
N VAL A 59 -9.21 4.88 -2.28
CA VAL A 59 -9.48 3.54 -1.73
C VAL A 59 -9.24 3.49 -0.22
N VAL A 60 -8.27 4.26 0.29
CA VAL A 60 -8.02 4.40 1.73
C VAL A 60 -8.98 5.44 2.35
N LYS A 61 -9.17 6.60 1.74
CA LYS A 61 -9.96 7.71 2.30
C LYS A 61 -11.45 7.39 2.34
N ARG A 62 -11.99 6.65 1.37
CA ARG A 62 -13.43 6.39 1.25
C ARG A 62 -13.80 4.99 0.76
N GLY A 63 -12.82 4.15 0.40
CA GLY A 63 -13.05 2.82 -0.15
C GLY A 63 -12.76 1.65 0.79
N THR A 64 -12.44 0.50 0.19
CA THR A 64 -12.24 -0.78 0.89
C THR A 64 -10.95 -0.84 1.72
N GLY A 65 -10.00 0.07 1.49
CA GLY A 65 -8.74 0.19 2.22
C GLY A 65 -8.83 1.02 3.50
N TRP A 66 -10.04 1.42 3.94
CA TRP A 66 -10.25 2.39 5.02
C TRP A 66 -9.52 2.10 6.33
N ARG A 67 -9.19 0.84 6.64
CA ARG A 67 -8.43 0.48 7.85
C ARG A 67 -7.03 1.09 7.86
N ALA A 68 -6.43 1.31 6.68
CA ALA A 68 -5.14 1.97 6.54
C ALA A 68 -5.16 3.45 7.01
N LYS A 69 -6.34 4.07 7.20
CA LYS A 69 -6.45 5.39 7.84
C LYS A 69 -5.83 5.43 9.24
N ALA A 70 -5.77 4.28 9.94
CA ALA A 70 -5.14 4.20 11.26
C ALA A 70 -3.61 4.45 11.22
N LEU A 71 -2.99 4.48 10.03
CA LEU A 71 -1.61 4.94 9.85
C LEU A 71 -1.46 6.45 10.11
N LYS A 72 -2.55 7.23 10.00
CA LYS A 72 -2.61 8.68 10.24
C LYS A 72 -1.59 9.49 9.42
N ARG A 73 -1.32 9.05 8.20
CA ARG A 73 -0.39 9.68 7.24
C ARG A 73 -0.90 9.48 5.80
N PRO A 74 -0.45 10.29 4.84
CA PRO A 74 -0.75 10.06 3.43
C PRO A 74 -0.31 8.66 2.99
N CYS A 75 -1.25 7.89 2.46
CA CYS A 75 -1.01 6.57 1.92
C CYS A 75 -2.05 6.21 0.86
N ALA A 76 -1.63 5.37 -0.08
CA ALA A 76 -2.43 4.85 -1.16
C ALA A 76 -2.40 3.32 -1.10
N GLY A 77 -3.46 2.67 -1.58
CA GLY A 77 -3.43 1.22 -1.64
C GLY A 77 -4.65 0.58 -2.30
N LYS A 78 -4.54 -0.71 -2.56
CA LYS A 78 -5.58 -1.51 -3.19
C LYS A 78 -5.79 -2.82 -2.44
N THR A 79 -7.06 -3.14 -2.21
CA THR A 79 -7.46 -4.47 -1.73
C THR A 79 -7.61 -5.44 -2.90
N GLY A 80 -7.18 -6.68 -2.71
CA GLY A 80 -7.49 -7.84 -3.55
C GLY A 80 -8.11 -8.97 -2.73
N THR A 81 -9.01 -9.75 -3.32
CA THR A 81 -9.56 -10.97 -2.72
C THR A 81 -9.87 -11.94 -3.84
N THR A 82 -9.30 -13.14 -3.81
CA THR A 82 -9.54 -14.15 -4.84
C THR A 82 -10.89 -14.83 -4.65
N SER A 83 -11.38 -15.48 -5.71
CA SER A 83 -12.59 -16.29 -5.67
C SER A 83 -12.54 -17.31 -4.54
N ASN A 84 -13.70 -17.61 -3.93
CA ASN A 84 -13.81 -18.50 -2.77
C ASN A 84 -13.03 -18.04 -1.51
N PHE A 85 -12.58 -16.78 -1.44
CA PHE A 85 -11.90 -16.21 -0.28
C PHE A 85 -10.64 -16.98 0.12
N ARG A 86 -9.86 -17.48 -0.85
CA ARG A 86 -8.62 -18.21 -0.57
C ARG A 86 -7.47 -17.27 -0.21
N ASP A 87 -7.43 -16.12 -0.87
CA ASP A 87 -6.36 -15.14 -0.72
C ASP A 87 -6.94 -13.78 -0.42
N ALA A 88 -6.33 -13.11 0.55
CA ALA A 88 -6.59 -11.73 0.89
C ALA A 88 -5.31 -10.92 0.67
N TRP A 89 -5.39 -9.90 -0.19
CA TRP A 89 -4.26 -9.03 -0.53
C TRP A 89 -4.53 -7.59 -0.11
N PHE A 90 -3.47 -6.92 0.33
CA PHE A 90 -3.43 -5.47 0.41
C PHE A 90 -2.06 -4.99 -0.07
N MET A 91 -2.05 -4.27 -1.20
CA MET A 91 -0.88 -3.57 -1.71
C MET A 91 -1.02 -2.10 -1.32
N GLY A 92 -0.11 -1.58 -0.50
CA GLY A 92 -0.19 -0.21 -0.03
C GLY A 92 1.18 0.45 0.03
N TYR A 93 1.20 1.77 -0.12
CA TYR A 93 2.43 2.54 -0.13
C TYR A 93 2.23 3.96 0.43
N THR A 94 3.35 4.51 0.87
CA THR A 94 3.57 5.94 1.15
C THR A 94 4.60 6.46 0.14
N PRO A 95 4.89 7.77 0.06
CA PRO A 95 5.95 8.28 -0.81
C PRO A 95 7.33 7.65 -0.56
N GLN A 96 7.53 6.98 0.59
CA GLN A 96 8.83 6.47 1.03
C GLN A 96 8.94 4.95 0.97
N ILE A 97 7.83 4.23 1.16
CA ILE A 97 7.83 2.76 1.32
C ILE A 97 6.59 2.18 0.65
N LEU A 98 6.81 1.14 -0.16
CA LEU A 98 5.77 0.24 -0.68
C LEU A 98 5.82 -1.09 0.09
N THR A 99 4.65 -1.66 0.39
CA THR A 99 4.54 -2.97 1.05
C THR A 99 3.32 -3.71 0.53
N GLY A 100 3.50 -4.99 0.20
CA GLY A 100 2.42 -5.92 -0.08
C GLY A 100 2.20 -6.86 1.10
N VAL A 101 0.95 -7.12 1.44
CA VAL A 101 0.57 -8.15 2.40
C VAL A 101 -0.39 -9.12 1.73
N TRP A 102 -0.07 -10.41 1.86
CA TRP A 102 -0.92 -11.52 1.51
C TRP A 102 -1.25 -12.34 2.74
N VAL A 103 -2.48 -12.85 2.78
CA VAL A 103 -2.93 -13.83 3.76
C VAL A 103 -3.63 -14.95 3.00
N GLY A 104 -3.23 -16.18 3.28
CA GLY A 104 -3.76 -17.39 2.68
C GLY A 104 -3.30 -18.62 3.48
N PHE A 105 -3.84 -19.79 3.14
CA PHE A 105 -3.36 -21.06 3.63
C PHE A 105 -2.52 -21.76 2.55
N ASP A 106 -1.45 -22.45 2.94
CA ASP A 106 -0.59 -23.20 2.02
C ASP A 106 -1.37 -24.24 1.20
N ASN A 107 -2.44 -24.81 1.77
CA ASN A 107 -3.30 -25.81 1.12
C ASN A 107 -4.52 -25.20 0.39
N GLU A 108 -4.50 -23.90 0.10
CA GLU A 108 -5.58 -23.18 -0.62
C GLU A 108 -6.98 -23.28 0.00
N TYR A 109 -7.06 -23.52 1.31
CA TYR A 109 -8.34 -23.49 2.00
C TYR A 109 -8.94 -22.08 2.01
N SER A 110 -10.27 -22.01 2.06
CA SER A 110 -10.95 -20.74 2.19
C SER A 110 -10.62 -20.11 3.55
N LEU A 111 -10.29 -18.82 3.54
CA LEU A 111 -10.17 -17.98 4.74
C LEU A 111 -11.55 -17.72 5.40
N GLY A 112 -12.63 -18.06 4.69
CA GLY A 112 -14.00 -17.78 5.09
C GLY A 112 -14.53 -16.48 4.49
N LYS A 113 -15.86 -16.41 4.30
CA LYS A 113 -16.55 -15.34 3.54
C LYS A 113 -16.35 -13.91 4.05
N ARG A 114 -15.74 -13.74 5.23
CA ARG A 114 -15.48 -12.44 5.87
C ARG A 114 -14.01 -12.04 5.84
N GLU A 115 -13.11 -12.92 5.42
CA GLU A 115 -11.67 -12.65 5.42
C GLU A 115 -11.22 -12.15 4.06
N THR A 116 -11.59 -10.90 3.77
CA THR A 116 -11.19 -10.19 2.55
C THR A 116 -9.86 -9.45 2.75
N GLY A 117 -9.27 -8.93 1.68
CA GLY A 117 -8.08 -8.06 1.74
C GLY A 117 -8.25 -6.88 2.70
N SER A 118 -9.47 -6.34 2.83
CA SER A 118 -9.79 -5.27 3.78
C SER A 118 -9.73 -5.71 5.24
N ARG A 119 -10.06 -6.97 5.54
CA ARG A 119 -10.22 -7.49 6.92
C ARG A 119 -9.01 -8.28 7.40
N ALA A 120 -8.39 -9.07 6.52
CA ALA A 120 -7.23 -9.89 6.85
C ALA A 120 -5.91 -9.15 6.58
N ALA A 121 -5.68 -8.68 5.36
CA ALA A 121 -4.37 -8.14 4.94
C ALA A 121 -4.14 -6.68 5.35
N CYS A 122 -5.14 -5.80 5.18
CA CYS A 122 -4.98 -4.35 5.44
C CYS A 122 -4.59 -4.00 6.90
N PRO A 123 -5.14 -4.65 7.95
CA PRO A 123 -4.70 -4.39 9.33
C PRO A 123 -3.26 -4.80 9.59
N ILE A 124 -2.81 -5.93 9.01
CA ILE A 124 -1.42 -6.40 9.12
C ILE A 124 -0.49 -5.38 8.47
N TRP A 125 -0.82 -4.95 7.25
CA TRP A 125 -0.09 -3.89 6.55
C TRP A 125 0.00 -2.62 7.40
N THR A 126 -1.11 -2.20 8.00
CA THR A 126 -1.16 -0.96 8.80
C THR A 126 -0.26 -1.05 10.02
N LYS A 127 -0.30 -2.18 10.75
CA LYS A 127 0.55 -2.42 11.93
C LYS A 127 2.03 -2.47 11.55
N TYR A 128 2.37 -3.15 10.46
CA TYR A 128 3.74 -3.19 9.95
C TYR A 128 4.24 -1.80 9.58
N MET A 129 3.47 -1.04 8.81
CA MET A 129 3.86 0.29 8.35
C MET A 129 3.99 1.30 9.48
N GLN A 130 3.22 1.18 10.56
CA GLN A 130 3.42 2.00 11.77
C GLN A 130 4.83 1.84 12.35
N SER A 131 5.35 0.62 12.37
CA SER A 131 6.72 0.35 12.81
C SER A 131 7.74 0.75 11.76
N ALA A 132 7.53 0.36 10.49
CA ALA A 132 8.49 0.59 9.40
C ALA A 132 8.71 2.08 9.10
N LEU A 133 7.67 2.90 9.32
CA LEU A 133 7.73 4.35 9.12
C LEU A 133 8.06 5.13 10.38
N SER A 134 8.29 4.45 11.51
CA SER A 134 8.65 5.10 12.77
C SER A 134 9.94 5.90 12.60
N GLY A 135 9.93 7.17 13.03
CA GLY A 135 11.07 8.08 12.88
C GLY A 135 11.26 8.69 11.48
N LEU A 136 10.51 8.24 10.47
CA LEU A 136 10.54 8.87 9.14
C LEU A 136 9.59 10.06 9.07
N PRO A 137 9.96 11.15 8.37
CA PRO A 137 9.10 12.30 8.21
C PRO A 137 7.82 11.92 7.46
N VAL A 138 6.70 12.53 7.81
CA VAL A 138 5.45 12.42 7.05
C VAL A 138 5.61 13.22 5.75
N ARG A 139 5.27 12.60 4.62
CA ARG A 139 5.35 13.21 3.29
C ARG A 139 4.01 13.06 2.56
N GLU A 140 3.67 14.08 1.78
CA GLU A 140 2.61 14.02 0.77
C GLU A 140 3.15 13.42 -0.52
N PHE A 141 2.25 12.99 -1.41
CA PHE A 141 2.63 12.59 -2.76
C PHE A 141 2.89 13.83 -3.63
N ASP A 142 4.06 13.90 -4.26
CA ASP A 142 4.45 15.03 -5.10
C ASP A 142 3.58 15.11 -6.35
N VAL A 143 3.06 16.31 -6.62
CA VAL A 143 2.27 16.59 -7.83
C VAL A 143 3.21 16.90 -8.99
N PRO A 144 3.25 16.09 -10.05
CA PRO A 144 4.12 16.37 -11.19
C PRO A 144 3.55 17.53 -12.05
N PRO A 145 4.41 18.23 -12.82
CA PRO A 145 3.95 19.23 -13.78
C PRO A 145 2.94 18.67 -14.78
N GLY A 146 1.98 19.51 -15.20
CA GLY A 146 0.91 19.12 -16.12
C GLY A 146 -0.23 18.34 -15.45
N ILE A 147 -0.33 18.36 -14.12
CA ILE A 147 -1.54 18.01 -13.36
C ILE A 147 -2.28 19.28 -12.97
N VAL A 148 -3.59 19.28 -13.19
CA VAL A 148 -4.50 20.35 -12.78
C VAL A 148 -5.58 19.79 -11.86
N PHE A 149 -6.03 20.60 -10.90
CA PHE A 149 -7.16 20.27 -10.04
C PHE A 149 -8.33 21.14 -10.42
N VAL A 150 -9.48 20.52 -10.71
CA VAL A 150 -10.72 21.25 -11.01
C VAL A 150 -11.83 20.78 -10.07
N SER A 151 -12.74 21.69 -9.77
CA SER A 151 -13.92 21.38 -8.95
C SER A 151 -14.96 20.64 -9.81
N ILE A 152 -15.32 19.43 -9.41
CA ILE A 152 -16.24 18.55 -10.13
C ILE A 152 -17.53 18.37 -9.35
N ASP A 153 -18.66 18.44 -10.08
CA ASP A 153 -19.96 18.05 -9.55
C ASP A 153 -20.04 16.50 -9.51
N PRO A 154 -20.17 15.89 -8.31
CA PRO A 154 -20.17 14.44 -8.17
C PRO A 154 -21.34 13.75 -8.88
N LYS A 155 -22.44 14.46 -9.19
CA LYS A 155 -23.59 13.89 -9.90
C LYS A 155 -23.34 13.77 -11.40
N THR A 156 -22.68 14.76 -11.99
CA THR A 156 -22.57 14.89 -13.46
C THR A 156 -21.18 14.58 -14.00
N GLY A 157 -20.14 14.65 -13.17
CA GLY A 157 -18.75 14.55 -13.62
C GLY A 157 -18.27 15.76 -14.43
N LEU A 158 -19.05 16.85 -14.45
CA LEU A 158 -18.71 18.11 -15.12
C LEU A 158 -18.17 19.15 -14.13
N LEU A 159 -17.70 20.29 -14.64
CA LEU A 159 -17.22 21.37 -13.78
C LEU A 159 -18.34 21.86 -12.85
N ALA A 160 -18.05 21.90 -11.56
CA ALA A 160 -18.94 22.46 -10.56
C ALA A 160 -18.98 23.99 -10.65
N ARG A 161 -20.16 24.57 -10.40
CA ARG A 161 -20.30 26.03 -10.23
C ARG A 161 -20.11 26.40 -8.75
N PRO A 162 -19.80 27.67 -8.44
CA PRO A 162 -19.83 28.14 -7.06
C PRO A 162 -21.16 27.80 -6.40
N GLY A 163 -21.11 27.18 -5.22
CA GLY A 163 -22.30 26.75 -4.48
C GLY A 163 -22.85 25.36 -4.83
N THR A 164 -22.27 24.63 -5.79
CA THR A 164 -22.64 23.23 -6.04
C THR A 164 -22.41 22.39 -4.77
N PRO A 165 -23.44 21.74 -4.21
CA PRO A 165 -23.29 20.91 -3.02
C PRO A 165 -22.37 19.71 -3.27
N HIS A 166 -21.49 19.42 -2.30
CA HIS A 166 -20.57 18.28 -2.34
C HIS A 166 -19.61 18.26 -3.55
N ALA A 167 -19.40 19.41 -4.20
CA ALA A 167 -18.34 19.54 -5.19
C ALA A 167 -16.99 19.19 -4.57
N TYR A 168 -16.14 18.51 -5.33
CA TYR A 168 -14.84 18.06 -4.85
C TYR A 168 -13.75 18.33 -5.89
N LEU A 169 -12.51 18.52 -5.43
CA LEU A 169 -11.37 18.68 -6.31
C LEU A 169 -10.94 17.31 -6.84
N GLU A 170 -10.90 17.20 -8.16
CA GLU A 170 -10.43 16.01 -8.87
C GLU A 170 -9.21 16.38 -9.71
N CYS A 171 -8.24 15.46 -9.80
CA CYS A 171 -7.03 15.70 -10.56
C CYS A 171 -7.15 15.21 -12.01
N PHE A 172 -6.62 16.00 -12.94
CA PHE A 172 -6.59 15.68 -14.37
C PHE A 172 -5.21 15.97 -14.95
N LYS A 173 -4.88 15.28 -16.03
CA LYS A 173 -3.82 15.73 -16.91
C LYS A 173 -4.29 17.01 -17.60
N GLU A 174 -3.44 18.03 -17.65
CA GLU A 174 -3.75 19.31 -18.28
C GLU A 174 -4.29 19.11 -19.72
N GLY A 175 -5.41 19.76 -20.02
CA GLY A 175 -6.12 19.68 -21.29
C GLY A 175 -7.10 18.51 -21.40
N THR A 176 -7.18 17.63 -20.40
CA THR A 176 -8.13 16.50 -20.35
C THR A 176 -9.31 16.72 -19.41
N GLU A 177 -9.30 17.81 -18.64
CA GLU A 177 -10.38 18.19 -17.74
C GLU A 177 -11.70 18.48 -18.49
N PRO A 178 -12.86 18.27 -17.84
CA PRO A 178 -14.15 18.65 -18.40
C PRO A 178 -14.18 20.13 -18.77
N LYS A 179 -14.72 20.45 -19.95
CA LYS A 179 -14.82 21.83 -20.45
C LYS A 179 -16.18 22.48 -20.24
N LYS A 180 -17.18 21.68 -19.85
CA LYS A 180 -18.56 22.12 -19.63
C LYS A 180 -18.85 22.15 -18.13
N TYR A 181 -19.67 23.12 -17.72
CA TYR A 181 -20.22 23.17 -16.37
C TYR A 181 -21.47 22.31 -16.27
N ALA A 182 -21.73 21.79 -15.07
CA ALA A 182 -23.01 21.18 -14.75
C ALA A 182 -24.14 22.24 -14.86
N ASP A 183 -25.24 21.88 -15.51
CA ASP A 183 -26.44 22.69 -15.49
C ASP A 183 -27.07 22.60 -14.10
N GLN A 184 -27.49 23.74 -13.55
CA GLN A 184 -28.15 23.73 -12.25
C GLN A 184 -29.52 23.05 -12.39
N GLU A 185 -29.76 21.97 -11.64
CA GLU A 185 -31.14 21.63 -11.29
C GLU A 185 -31.74 22.87 -10.63
N LYS A 186 -32.84 23.40 -11.17
CA LYS A 186 -33.58 24.54 -10.59
C LYS A 186 -34.07 24.17 -9.19
N GLY A 187 -33.24 24.37 -8.18
CA GLY A 187 -33.51 24.02 -6.78
C GLY A 187 -33.71 25.27 -5.92
N SER A 188 -34.98 25.51 -5.56
CA SER A 188 -35.52 26.59 -4.71
C SER A 188 -35.43 28.00 -5.28
N ALA A 189 -36.61 28.59 -5.54
CA ALA A 189 -36.74 30.02 -5.78
C ALA A 189 -36.09 30.80 -4.64
N PRO A 190 -35.47 31.96 -4.90
CA PRO A 190 -34.99 32.83 -3.83
C PRO A 190 -36.16 33.14 -2.91
N ILE A 191 -35.99 32.90 -1.61
CA ILE A 191 -36.90 33.42 -0.59
C ILE A 191 -36.80 34.95 -0.73
N ASP A 192 -37.87 35.57 -1.22
CA ASP A 192 -37.97 37.01 -1.32
C ASP A 192 -38.04 37.60 0.09
N PHE A 193 -36.89 38.03 0.60
CA PHE A 193 -36.71 38.57 1.95
C PHE A 193 -37.49 39.88 2.17
N PHE A 194 -38.07 40.47 1.12
CA PHE A 194 -38.80 41.75 1.19
C PHE A 194 -40.32 41.63 1.46
N GLN A 195 -40.87 40.43 1.66
CA GLN A 195 -42.31 40.24 1.91
C GLN A 195 -42.72 40.02 3.39
N MET A 196 -41.84 40.25 4.38
CA MET A 196 -42.16 39.97 5.79
C MET A 196 -42.55 41.18 6.65
N ASP A 197 -42.54 42.41 6.13
CA ASP A 197 -42.98 43.61 6.84
C ASP A 197 -44.10 44.35 6.06
N GLN A 198 -45.34 43.88 6.19
CA GLN A 198 -46.57 44.70 6.03
C GLN A 198 -47.63 44.29 7.04
#